data_AF-A0A957ABW5-F1
#
_entry.id   AF-A0A957ABW5-F1
#
_cell.length_a   1.000
_cell.length_b   1.000
_cell.length_c   1.000
_cell.angle_alpha   90.00
_cell.angle_beta   90.00
_cell.angle_gamma   90.00
#
_symmetry.space_group_name_H-M   'P 1'
#
loop_
_entity.id
_entity.type
_entity.pdbx_description
1 polymer ?
#
loop_
_entity_poly.entity_id
_entity_poly.type
_entity_poly.pdbx_seq_one_letter_code
_entity_poly.pdbx_strand_id
1 'polypeptide(L)'
;FELIDDLCPWNAGRWRASLTREGAEVEKLTSGEPELSMTANTLAMLAFGQITATQAADFGRLGVHDGASLPRWDAAFKTRYAPYCADNF
;
A
#
# COMPACT_ATOMS: atom_id res chain seq x y z
N PHE A 1 1.43 7.11 3.65
CA PHE A 1 1.58 6.99 2.19
C PHE A 1 0.67 8.00 1.52
N GLU A 2 0.96 8.36 0.28
CA GLU A 2 0.09 9.14 -0.58
C GLU A 2 -0.58 8.22 -1.60
N LEU A 3 -1.91 8.32 -1.69
CA LEU A 3 -2.72 7.60 -2.64
C LEU A 3 -3.07 8.51 -3.81
N ILE A 4 -2.73 8.07 -5.01
CA ILE A 4 -3.06 8.71 -6.29
C ILE A 4 -4.25 7.95 -6.87
N ASP A 5 -5.38 8.64 -7.03
CA ASP A 5 -6.62 8.07 -7.53
C ASP A 5 -7.42 9.12 -8.31
N ASP A 6 -7.12 9.24 -9.60
CA ASP A 6 -7.79 10.19 -10.49
C ASP A 6 -9.23 9.76 -10.83
N LEU A 7 -9.53 8.46 -10.73
CA LEU A 7 -10.85 7.90 -10.99
C LEU A 7 -11.82 8.20 -9.84
N CYS A 8 -11.32 8.09 -8.60
CA CYS A 8 -12.06 8.36 -7.38
C CYS A 8 -11.32 9.43 -6.54
N PRO A 9 -11.42 10.73 -6.91
CA PRO A 9 -10.64 11.80 -6.27
C PRO A 9 -10.85 11.95 -4.76
N TRP A 10 -11.97 11.45 -4.22
CA TRP A 10 -12.23 11.45 -2.79
C TRP A 10 -11.29 10.51 -2.00
N ASN A 11 -10.77 9.45 -2.64
CA ASN A 11 -9.75 8.55 -2.08
C ASN A 11 -8.36 9.19 -2.08
N ALA A 12 -8.11 10.10 -3.03
CA ALA A 12 -6.79 10.69 -3.20
C ALA A 12 -6.34 11.49 -1.97
N GLY A 13 -5.04 11.48 -1.73
CA GLY A 13 -4.38 12.25 -0.68
C GLY A 13 -3.47 11.41 0.22
N ARG A 14 -3.08 12.00 1.35
CA ARG A 14 -2.16 11.37 2.30
C ARG A 14 -2.91 10.62 3.39
N TRP A 15 -2.37 9.47 3.73
CA TRP A 15 -2.95 8.52 4.67
C TRP A 15 -1.88 7.98 5.62
N ARG A 16 -2.25 7.77 6.88
CA ARG A 16 -1.48 6.99 7.84
C ARG A 16 -2.20 5.65 8.05
N ALA A 17 -1.46 4.56 7.91
CA ALA A 17 -1.92 3.24 8.31
C ALA A 17 -1.19 2.82 9.58
N SER A 18 -1.96 2.52 10.62
CA SER A 18 -1.49 1.95 11.88
C SER A 18 -1.91 0.49 11.91
N LEU A 19 -0.95 -0.42 11.82
CA LEU A 19 -1.18 -1.86 11.69
C LEU A 19 -0.70 -2.56 12.95
N THR A 20 -1.58 -3.35 13.56
CA THR A 20 -1.26 -4.23 14.68
C THR A 20 -1.66 -5.66 14.35
N ARG A 21 -1.48 -6.59 15.30
CA ARG A 21 -1.94 -7.98 15.09
C ARG A 21 -3.46 -8.09 15.20
N GLU A 22 -4.08 -7.14 15.88
CA GLU A 22 -5.51 -7.10 16.18
C GLU A 22 -6.31 -6.42 15.06
N GLY A 23 -5.66 -5.58 14.25
CA GLY A 23 -6.32 -4.92 13.14
C GLY A 23 -5.49 -3.82 12.50
N ALA A 24 -6.19 -3.00 11.71
CA ALA A 24 -5.63 -1.88 10.98
C ALA A 24 -6.55 -0.66 11.14
N GLU A 25 -5.94 0.49 11.43
CA GLU A 25 -6.60 1.78 11.38
C GLU A 25 -5.97 2.61 10.27
N VAL A 26 -6.79 3.25 9.45
CA VAL A 26 -6.34 4.12 8.36
C VAL A 26 -7.02 5.47 8.49
N GLU A 27 -6.22 6.51 8.64
CA GLU A 27 -6.70 7.89 8.81
C GLU A 27 -6.13 8.81 7.72
N LYS A 28 -6.95 9.79 7.30
CA LYS A 28 -6.53 10.81 6.34
C LYS A 28 -5.66 11.85 7.05
N LEU A 29 -4.52 12.17 6.47
CA LEU A 29 -3.61 13.19 6.97
C LEU A 29 -3.82 14.51 6.23
N THR A 30 -3.81 15.62 6.99
CA THR A 30 -3.83 16.98 6.44
C THR A 30 -2.43 17.53 6.14
N SER A 31 -1.41 17.02 6.84
CA SER A 31 0.00 17.44 6.70
C SER A 31 0.97 16.29 6.95
N GLY A 32 2.26 16.54 6.71
CA GLY A 32 3.34 15.56 6.82
C GLY A 32 3.71 14.93 5.48
N GLU A 33 4.97 14.52 5.37
CA GLU A 33 5.50 13.90 4.15
C GLU A 33 5.18 12.40 4.12
N PRO A 34 4.74 11.87 2.98
CA PRO A 34 4.48 10.44 2.84
C PRO A 34 5.80 9.66 2.70
N GLU A 35 5.88 8.47 3.32
CA GLU A 35 7.02 7.56 3.09
C GLU A 35 7.06 7.03 1.65
N LEU A 36 5.87 6.83 1.06
CA LEU A 36 5.64 6.24 -0.26
C LEU A 36 4.45 6.92 -0.95
N SER A 37 4.47 7.02 -2.28
CA SER A 37 3.32 7.40 -3.13
C SER A 37 2.96 6.27 -4.09
N MET A 38 1.67 6.00 -4.26
CA MET A 38 1.22 4.89 -5.11
C MET A 38 -0.20 5.10 -5.66
N THR A 39 -0.53 4.38 -6.73
CA THR A 39 -1.90 4.32 -7.25
C THR A 39 -2.76 3.33 -6.46
N ALA A 40 -4.09 3.48 -6.54
CA ALA A 40 -5.03 2.50 -5.96
C ALA A 40 -4.79 1.06 -6.45
N ASN A 41 -4.43 0.89 -7.73
CA ASN A 41 -4.08 -0.41 -8.29
C ASN A 41 -2.84 -1.00 -7.59
N THR A 42 -1.80 -0.19 -7.37
CA THR A 42 -0.59 -0.65 -6.67
C THR A 42 -0.89 -1.01 -5.23
N LEU A 43 -1.68 -0.20 -4.52
CA LEU A 43 -2.13 -0.52 -3.17
C LEU A 43 -2.90 -1.85 -3.12
N ALA A 44 -3.78 -2.12 -4.09
CA ALA A 44 -4.52 -3.38 -4.16
C ALA A 44 -3.59 -4.59 -4.33
N MET A 45 -2.59 -4.50 -5.22
CA MET A 45 -1.61 -5.58 -5.39
C MET A 45 -0.82 -5.87 -4.11
N LEU A 46 -0.45 -4.83 -3.35
CA LEU A 46 0.17 -4.99 -2.03
C LEU A 46 -0.80 -5.60 -1.02
N ALA A 47 -2.02 -5.07 -0.92
CA ALA A 47 -3.06 -5.49 0.02
C ALA A 47 -3.42 -6.97 -0.12
N PHE A 48 -3.43 -7.49 -1.35
CA PHE A 48 -3.68 -8.89 -1.62
C PHE A 48 -2.40 -9.74 -1.67
N GLY A 49 -1.22 -9.18 -1.42
CA GLY A 49 0.04 -9.92 -1.39
C GLY A 49 0.48 -10.46 -2.76
N GLN A 50 0.07 -9.81 -3.85
CA GLN A 50 0.50 -10.17 -5.22
C GLN A 50 1.96 -9.79 -5.47
N ILE A 51 2.39 -8.65 -4.95
CA ILE A 51 3.77 -8.17 -4.97
C ILE A 51 4.11 -7.55 -3.62
N THR A 52 5.40 -7.48 -3.28
CA THR A 52 5.89 -6.74 -2.12
C THR A 52 6.08 -5.25 -2.45
N ALA A 53 6.25 -4.40 -1.43
CA ALA A 53 6.56 -2.98 -1.64
C ALA A 53 7.93 -2.81 -2.30
N THR A 54 8.91 -3.61 -1.91
CA THR A 54 10.23 -3.66 -2.58
C THR A 54 10.09 -4.00 -4.07
N GLN A 55 9.32 -5.03 -4.42
CA GLN A 55 9.07 -5.37 -5.83
C GLN A 55 8.34 -4.25 -6.57
N ALA A 56 7.35 -3.62 -5.94
CA ALA A 56 6.63 -2.50 -6.54
C ALA A 56 7.55 -1.29 -6.81
N ALA A 57 8.53 -1.02 -5.93
CA ALA A 57 9.55 -0.01 -6.15
C ALA A 57 10.46 -0.38 -7.34
N ASP A 58 10.96 -1.63 -7.38
CA ASP A 58 11.80 -2.12 -8.47
C ASP A 58 11.09 -2.06 -9.83
N PHE A 59 9.78 -2.27 -9.85
CA PHE A 59 8.95 -2.19 -11.07
C PHE A 59 8.55 -0.75 -11.44
N GLY A 60 8.96 0.26 -10.67
CA GLY A 60 8.59 1.66 -10.89
C GLY A 60 7.11 1.97 -10.63
N ARG A 61 6.42 1.14 -9.84
CA ARG A 61 4.99 1.32 -9.47
C ARG A 61 4.80 2.05 -8.14
N LEU A 62 5.89 2.20 -7.39
CA LEU A 62 5.90 2.80 -6.06
C LEU A 62 6.91 3.97 -6.05
N GLY A 63 6.43 5.17 -5.78
CA GLY A 63 7.29 6.32 -5.49
C GLY A 63 7.83 6.18 -4.08
N VAL A 64 9.15 6.13 -3.92
CA VAL A 64 9.81 5.93 -2.62
C VAL A 64 10.47 7.24 -2.18
N HIS A 65 9.97 7.82 -1.08
CA HIS A 65 10.52 9.04 -0.49
C HIS A 65 11.39 8.75 0.72
N ASP A 66 11.12 7.64 1.41
CA ASP A 66 11.97 7.06 2.44
C ASP A 66 12.22 5.57 2.14
N GLY A 67 13.41 5.25 1.62
CA GLY A 67 13.80 3.88 1.30
C GLY A 67 13.89 2.95 2.50
N ALA A 68 14.11 3.49 3.71
CA ALA A 68 14.15 2.68 4.93
C ALA A 68 12.75 2.15 5.31
N SER A 69 11.69 2.69 4.72
CA SER A 69 10.31 2.24 4.96
C SER A 69 9.98 0.91 4.28
N LEU A 70 10.64 0.56 3.17
CA LEU A 70 10.27 -0.59 2.33
C LEU A 70 10.20 -1.93 3.09
N PRO A 71 11.18 -2.30 3.95
CA PRO A 71 11.10 -3.56 4.70
C PRO A 71 9.91 -3.61 5.67
N ARG A 72 9.50 -2.45 6.24
CA ARG A 72 8.32 -2.39 7.11
C ARG A 72 7.04 -2.60 6.32
N TRP A 73 6.97 -2.04 5.11
CA TRP A 73 5.83 -2.19 4.21
C TRP A 73 5.72 -3.63 3.67
N ASP A 74 6.84 -4.26 3.33
CA ASP A 74 6.88 -5.68 2.98
C ASP A 74 6.33 -6.55 4.12
N ALA A 75 6.71 -6.26 5.37
CA ALA A 75 6.21 -6.99 6.53
C ALA A 75 4.73 -6.72 6.82
N ALA A 76 4.29 -5.47 6.68
CA ALA A 76 2.91 -5.02 6.91
C ALA A 76 1.88 -5.72 6.01
N PHE A 77 2.23 -5.93 4.75
CA PHE A 77 1.34 -6.53 3.74
C PHE A 77 1.60 -8.02 3.51
N LYS A 78 2.54 -8.61 4.23
CA LYS A 78 2.84 -10.05 4.12
C LYS A 78 1.66 -10.88 4.60
N THR A 79 1.11 -11.69 3.70
CA THR A 79 0.14 -12.72 4.07
C THR A 79 0.85 -14.03 4.43
N ARG A 80 0.24 -14.83 5.31
CA ARG A 80 0.76 -16.17 5.64
C ARG A 80 0.65 -17.15 4.47
N TYR A 81 -0.37 -16.98 3.64
CA TYR A 81 -0.67 -17.79 2.47
C TYR A 81 -0.94 -16.88 1.28
N ALA A 82 -0.55 -17.33 0.09
CA ALA A 82 -0.86 -16.60 -1.13
C ALA A 82 -2.39 -16.51 -1.35
N PRO A 83 -2.90 -15.38 -1.87
CA PRO A 83 -4.31 -15.28 -2.25
C PRO A 83 -4.66 -16.28 -3.36
N TYR A 84 -5.86 -16.84 -3.33
CA TYR A 84 -6.35 -17.76 -4.36
C TYR A 84 -7.87 -17.63 -4.50
N CYS A 85 -8.37 -17.70 -5.73
CA CYS A 85 -9.80 -17.76 -6.04
C CYS A 85 -10.01 -18.89 -7.05
N ALA A 86 -10.82 -19.89 -6.69
CA ALA A 86 -11.16 -21.02 -7.57
C ALA A 86 -12.39 -20.74 -8.45
N ASP A 87 -13.20 -19.76 -8.05
CA ASP A 87 -14.45 -19.41 -8.71
C ASP A 87 -14.21 -18.50 -9.91
N ASN A 88 -15.02 -18.68 -10.94
CA ASN A 88 -15.12 -17.76 -12.07
C ASN A 88 -16.46 -17.00 -11.97
N PHE A 89 -16.45 -15.71 -12.31
CA PHE A 89 -17.60 -14.80 -12.23
C PHE A 89 -17.92 -14.14 -13.56
#